data_AF-A0A0G0L9U1-F1
#
_entry.id   AF-A0A0G0L9U1-F1
#
_cell.length_a   1.000
_cell.length_b   1.000
_cell.length_c   1.000
_cell.angle_alpha   90.00
_cell.angle_beta   90.00
_cell.angle_gamma   90.00
#
_symmetry.space_group_name_H-M   'P 1'
#
loop_
_entity.id
_entity.type
_entity.pdbx_description
1 polymer ?
#
loop_
_entity_poly.entity_id
_entity_poly.type
_entity_poly.pdbx_seq_one_letter_code
_entity_poly.pdbx_strand_id
1 'polypeptide(L)' 'MPELEELPELLTIKQVAKILNVHTETLRRWDKIGKLKAIRVGVRRGVGDRRYRKEDILKLIAK' A
#
# COMPACT_ATOMS: atom_id res chain seq x y z
N MET A 1 -15.98 4.90 12.83
CA MET A 1 -14.66 4.61 12.21
C MET A 1 -14.70 3.15 11.82
N PRO A 2 -14.43 2.76 10.56
CA PRO A 2 -14.45 1.34 10.22
C PRO A 2 -13.33 0.62 10.99
N GLU A 3 -13.70 -0.50 11.62
CA GLU A 3 -12.82 -1.41 12.34
C GLU A 3 -11.70 -1.88 11.40
N LEU A 4 -10.47 -2.04 11.90
CA LEU A 4 -9.32 -2.45 11.09
C LEU A 4 -9.54 -3.80 10.38
N GLU A 5 -10.52 -4.59 10.80
CA GLU A 5 -10.90 -5.89 10.22
C GLU A 5 -11.53 -5.77 8.82
N GLU A 6 -12.23 -4.70 8.49
CA GLU A 6 -12.95 -4.53 7.20
C GLU A 6 -12.07 -3.99 6.06
N LEU A 7 -10.78 -3.76 6.31
CA LEU A 7 -9.90 -3.30 5.23
C LEU A 7 -9.74 -4.41 4.18
N PRO A 8 -9.94 -4.12 2.88
CA PRO A 8 -9.72 -5.08 1.82
C PRO A 8 -8.27 -5.57 1.85
N GLU A 9 -8.05 -6.84 1.50
CA GLU A 9 -6.72 -7.46 1.52
C GLU A 9 -5.67 -6.64 0.74
N LEU A 10 -6.13 -5.92 -0.29
CA LEU A 10 -5.32 -5.09 -1.17
C LEU A 10 -5.78 -3.62 -1.17
N LEU A 11 -4.93 -2.77 -0.59
CA LEU A 11 -5.15 -1.33 -0.48
C LEU A 11 -4.46 -0.57 -1.61
N THR A 12 -5.12 0.46 -2.12
CA THR A 12 -4.52 1.37 -3.11
C THR A 12 -3.50 2.30 -2.44
N ILE A 13 -2.56 2.85 -3.23
CA ILE A 13 -1.57 3.81 -2.71
C ILE A 13 -2.19 4.99 -1.95
N LYS A 14 -3.39 5.45 -2.35
CA LYS A 14 -4.10 6.53 -1.66
C LYS A 14 -4.63 6.11 -0.29
N GLN A 15 -5.18 4.89 -0.18
CA GLN A 15 -5.64 4.35 1.10
C GLN A 15 -4.48 4.17 2.06
N VAL A 16 -3.37 3.59 1.59
CA VAL A 16 -2.16 3.43 2.41
C VAL A 16 -1.60 4.76 2.87
N ALA A 17 -1.56 5.76 1.97
CA ALA A 17 -1.10 7.11 2.31
C ALA A 17 -1.94 7.73 3.44
N LYS A 18 -3.25 7.51 3.42
CA LYS A 18 -4.16 7.98 4.46
C LYS A 18 -3.96 7.24 5.80
N ILE A 19 -3.75 5.92 5.76
CA ILE A 19 -3.54 5.10 6.96
C ILE A 19 -2.21 5.47 7.65
N LEU A 20 -1.13 5.58 6.88
CA LEU A 20 0.20 5.88 7.40
C LEU A 20 0.44 7.38 7.60
N ASN A 21 -0.53 8.22 7.25
CA ASN A 21 -0.44 9.68 7.27
C ASN A 21 0.82 10.22 6.55
N VAL A 22 1.11 9.71 5.35
CA VAL A 22 2.25 10.10 4.52
C VAL A 22 1.81 10.49 3.11
N HIS A 23 2.65 11.24 2.40
CA HIS A 23 2.37 11.57 1.01
C HIS A 23 2.47 10.33 0.10
N THR A 24 1.65 10.27 -0.95
CA THR A 24 1.66 9.14 -1.91
C THR A 24 3.02 8.97 -2.59
N GLU A 25 3.76 10.07 -2.77
CA GLU A 25 5.13 10.06 -3.31
C GLU A 25 6.11 9.32 -2.38
N THR A 26 5.94 9.46 -1.07
CA THR A 26 6.74 8.71 -0.08
C THR A 26 6.56 7.22 -0.26
N LEU A 27 5.33 6.76 -0.51
CA LEU A 27 5.05 5.35 -0.79
C LEU A 27 5.67 4.88 -2.11
N ARG A 28 5.68 5.72 -3.16
CA ARG A 28 6.38 5.41 -4.42
C ARG A 28 7.88 5.26 -4.22
N ARG A 29 8.48 6.12 -3.38
CA ARG A 29 9.89 6.00 -2.98
C ARG A 29 10.14 4.71 -2.20
N TRP A 30 9.26 4.37 -1.26
CA TRP A 30 9.36 3.14 -0.48
C TRP A 30 9.28 1.87 -1.34
N ASP A 31 8.44 1.89 -2.39
CA ASP A 31 8.41 0.80 -3.37
C ASP A 31 9.72 0.74 -4.18
N LYS A 32 10.26 1.88 -4.60
CA LYS A 32 11.54 1.93 -5.35
C LYS A 32 12.73 1.41 -4.54
N ILE A 33 12.76 1.69 -3.24
CA ILE A 33 13.83 1.21 -2.33
C ILE A 33 13.54 -0.17 -1.72
N GLY A 34 12.36 -0.76 -1.98
CA GLY A 34 11.97 -2.06 -1.44
C GLY A 34 11.51 -2.08 0.02
N LYS A 35 11.28 -0.91 0.64
CA LYS A 35 10.80 -0.79 2.04
C LYS A 35 9.33 -1.21 2.19
N LEU A 36 8.51 -0.92 1.19
CA LEU A 36 7.12 -1.36 1.13
C LEU A 36 6.80 -1.76 -0.31
N LYS A 37 6.72 -3.06 -0.57
CA LYS A 37 6.59 -3.59 -1.93
C LYS A 37 5.14 -3.56 -2.39
N ALA A 38 4.87 -2.87 -3.50
CA ALA A 38 3.56 -2.90 -4.12
C ALA A 38 3.40 -4.13 -5.02
N ILE A 39 2.23 -4.74 -4.98
CA ILE A 39 1.75 -5.68 -5.99
C ILE A 39 1.21 -4.86 -7.16
N ARG A 40 1.66 -5.18 -8.37
CA ARG A 40 1.12 -4.59 -9.59
C ARG A 40 -0.06 -5.44 -10.05
N VAL A 41 -1.27 -4.88 -9.95
CA VAL A 41 -2.49 -5.53 -10.41
C VAL A 41 -2.90 -4.92 -11.74
N GLY A 42 -2.92 -5.74 -12.80
CA GLY A 42 -3.30 -5.31 -14.14
C GLY A 42 -2.68 -6.18 -15.24
N VAL A 43 -3.41 -6.33 -16.34
CA VAL A 43 -3.03 -7.19 -17.47
C VAL A 43 -2.00 -6.52 -18.40
N ARG A 44 -1.84 -5.19 -18.31
CA ARG A 44 -0.94 -4.43 -19.19
C ARG A 44 0.45 -4.28 -18.56
N ARG A 45 1.45 -4.84 -19.24
CA ARG A 45 2.88 -4.70 -18.90
C ARG A 45 3.23 -3.21 -18.72
N GLY A 46 3.67 -2.83 -17.52
CA GLY A 46 4.09 -1.46 -17.21
C GLY A 46 3.00 -0.51 -16.72
N VAL A 47 1.71 -0.89 -16.79
CA VAL A 47 0.55 -0.07 -16.38
C VAL A 47 -0.32 -0.86 -15.40
N GLY A 48 0.31 -1.46 -14.38
CA GLY A 48 -0.39 -2.12 -13.30
C GLY A 48 -0.66 -1.15 -12.15
N ASP A 49 -1.87 -1.17 -11.59
CA ASP A 49 -2.19 -0.44 -10.39
C ASP A 49 -1.38 -0.97 -9.22
N ARG A 50 -0.85 -0.04 -8.41
CA ARG A 50 -0.10 -0.38 -7.19
C ARG A 50 -1.07 -0.68 -6.07
N ARG A 51 -1.10 -1.95 -5.67
CA ARG A 51 -1.86 -2.47 -4.54
C ARG A 51 -0.89 -2.91 -3.45
N TYR A 52 -1.22 -2.66 -2.20
CA TYR A 52 -0.41 -3.01 -1.04
C TYR A 52 -1.19 -3.98 -0.17
N ARG A 53 -0.52 -5.01 0.35
CA ARG A 53 -1.17 -5.93 1.28
C ARG A 53 -1.42 -5.22 2.60
N LYS A 54 -2.61 -5.44 3.17
CA LYS A 54 -2.95 -4.99 4.52
C LYS A 54 -1.91 -5.44 5.55
N GLU A 55 -1.48 -6.70 5.48
CA GLU A 55 -0.47 -7.29 6.39
C GLU A 55 0.86 -6.52 6.39
N ASP A 56 1.34 -6.11 5.22
CA ASP A 56 2.62 -5.39 5.11
C ASP A 56 2.54 -4.01 5.77
N ILE A 57 1.37 -3.37 5.66
CA ILE A 57 1.10 -2.08 6.30
C ILE A 57 0.97 -2.25 7.81
N LEU A 58 0.26 -3.28 8.27
CA LEU A 58 0.13 -3.59 9.70
C LEU A 58 1.48 -3.90 10.33
N LYS A 59 2.36 -4.69 9.66
CA LYS A 59 3.73 -4.95 10.12
C LYS A 59 4.58 -3.68 10.24
N LEU A 60 4.29 -2.66 9.43
CA LEU A 60 4.97 -1.37 9.46
C LEU A 60 4.54 -0.48 10.62
N ILE A 61 3.28 -0.61 11.06
CA ILE A 61 2.70 0.16 12.17
C ILE A 61 2.94 -0.54 13.52
N ALA A 62 2.91 -1.86 13.55
CA ALA A 62 3.08 -2.68 14.76
C ALA A 62 4.54 -2.77 15.27
N LYS A 63 5.44 -1.94 14.74
CA LYS A 63 6.85 -1.88 15.10
C LYS A 63 7.17 -0.54 15.72
#